data_AF-A0A6N9Q0S2-F1
#
_entry.id   AF-A0A6N9Q0S2-F1
#
_cell.length_a   1.000
_cell.length_b   1.000
_cell.length_c   1.000
_cell.angle_alpha   90.00
_cell.angle_beta   90.00
_cell.angle_gamma   90.00
#
_symmetry.space_group_name_H-M   'P 1'
#
loop_
_entity.id
_entity.type
_entity.pdbx_description
1 polymer ?
#
loop_
_entity_poly.entity_id
_entity_poly.type
_entity_poly.pdbx_seq_one_letter_code
_entity_poly.pdbx_strand_id
1 'polypeptide(L)'
;MKGRLIKYISIMLCLTLIGVTSINPSYALDNKNLNTITTVESFSVDTTTYLEGVFKKDGYKHVNSITVIEDSSKKILTKLYTIEDYYDLDDNFTKSIVKYSEYRNDYKTGKAKEKVKEKEYNSPKTIKIKSHHKDKKNDSFILSLEEEQELSDYIIKSSKELSIEKSDYVESIGFTKESIEELKKEISQIKMDVDLSSIMKLEKNLVQIASHEGNCPVRSGVVEMCGGFDNYYNHDLSSSEFTAQVFADIEPNKYYRITGSTAGSSLNANTLNNFKGYIDDYDEYFFDGMDTEESIHEQEGKEFLWTLVGLAVFIAGWTTGPIGWVTACAQLVGMIGVLAGITSTSYATNQRLTFSKRTAEMLESARYTALSSTSKWENVDYDYVRGF
;
A
#
# COMPACT_ATOMS: atom_id res chain seq x y z
N MET A 1 17.45 8.41 30.66
CA MET A 1 17.01 9.40 29.64
C MET A 1 17.37 9.05 28.19
N LYS A 2 17.97 7.90 27.88
CA LYS A 2 18.37 7.51 26.51
C LYS A 2 17.47 6.46 25.81
N GLY A 3 16.28 6.17 26.34
CA GLY A 3 15.37 5.13 25.80
C GLY A 3 14.11 5.65 25.10
N ARG A 4 13.91 6.97 25.01
CA ARG A 4 12.70 7.57 24.42
C ARG A 4 12.91 8.16 23.02
N LEU A 5 14.16 8.20 22.53
CA LEU A 5 14.50 8.81 21.23
C LEU A 5 14.36 7.83 20.05
N ILE A 6 14.25 6.53 20.33
CA ILE A 6 14.14 5.47 19.30
C ILE A 6 12.67 5.22 18.88
N LYS A 7 11.70 5.72 19.67
CA LYS A 7 10.26 5.52 19.44
C LYS A 7 9.64 6.37 18.30
N TYR A 8 10.38 7.28 17.68
CA TYR A 8 9.84 8.21 16.67
C TYR A 8 10.31 7.96 15.23
N ILE A 9 10.97 6.82 14.99
CA ILE A 9 11.81 6.59 13.80
C ILE A 9 11.06 5.98 12.60
N SER A 10 9.79 5.59 12.77
CA SER A 10 9.00 4.94 11.72
C SER A 10 7.76 5.71 11.26
N ILE A 11 7.59 6.95 11.74
CA ILE A 11 6.26 7.58 11.91
C ILE A 11 5.76 8.43 10.74
N MET A 12 6.49 8.70 9.66
CA MET A 12 5.98 9.66 8.64
C MET A 12 6.20 9.19 7.22
N LEU A 13 5.66 8.01 6.89
CA LEU A 13 5.58 7.57 5.50
C LEU A 13 4.46 8.30 4.74
N CYS A 14 3.55 9.02 5.42
CA CYS A 14 2.34 9.52 4.76
C CYS A 14 1.64 10.71 5.46
N LEU A 15 2.22 11.90 5.37
CA LEU A 15 1.51 13.15 5.69
C LEU A 15 1.33 13.98 4.43
N THR A 16 0.19 13.86 3.75
CA THR A 16 -0.48 14.98 3.08
C THR A 16 -1.98 14.70 3.04
N LEU A 17 -2.77 15.75 3.34
CA LEU A 17 -4.24 15.88 3.19
C LEU A 17 -5.12 15.26 4.28
N ILE A 18 -5.62 16.13 5.18
CA ILE A 18 -6.93 15.95 5.83
C ILE A 18 -7.76 17.24 5.73
N GLY A 19 -8.74 17.29 4.80
CA GLY A 19 -9.93 18.11 4.95
C GLY A 19 -10.89 17.49 5.97
N VAL A 20 -11.58 18.32 6.75
CA VAL A 20 -12.58 17.91 7.74
C VAL A 20 -13.97 18.22 7.20
N THR A 21 -14.86 17.23 7.11
CA THR A 21 -16.28 17.49 7.31
C THR A 21 -16.84 16.55 8.37
N SER A 22 -17.67 17.13 9.22
CA SER A 22 -18.22 16.55 10.43
C SER A 22 -19.59 15.95 10.17
N ILE A 23 -19.81 14.63 10.23
CA ILE A 23 -21.16 14.13 10.54
C ILE A 23 -21.18 12.75 11.24
N ASN A 24 -22.21 12.66 12.10
CA ASN A 24 -22.72 11.67 13.05
C ASN A 24 -22.50 10.14 12.83
N PRO A 25 -22.50 9.38 13.94
CA PRO A 25 -22.39 7.92 13.91
C PRO A 25 -23.66 7.31 13.29
N SER A 26 -23.49 6.58 12.20
CA SER A 26 -24.54 5.69 11.70
C SER A 26 -24.43 4.32 12.36
N TYR A 27 -25.61 3.77 12.62
CA TYR A 27 -25.90 2.90 13.75
C TYR A 27 -25.53 1.43 13.57
N ALA A 28 -25.37 0.80 14.74
CA ALA A 28 -25.18 -0.61 15.02
C ALA A 28 -26.10 -1.58 14.25
N LEU A 29 -25.56 -2.76 13.97
CA LEU A 29 -26.29 -4.02 14.14
C LEU A 29 -25.54 -4.89 15.15
N ASP A 30 -26.15 -4.98 16.33
CA ASP A 30 -25.77 -5.82 17.46
C ASP A 30 -26.10 -7.28 17.14
N ASN A 31 -25.10 -8.16 17.18
CA ASN A 31 -25.31 -9.55 17.57
C ASN A 31 -24.04 -10.10 18.21
N LYS A 32 -24.19 -10.54 19.46
CA LYS A 32 -23.10 -11.00 20.33
C LYS A 32 -22.20 -12.06 19.69
N ASN A 33 -20.90 -11.74 19.73
CA ASN A 33 -19.71 -12.60 19.92
C ASN A 33 -18.90 -13.16 18.74
N LEU A 34 -19.14 -12.75 17.49
CA LEU A 34 -18.15 -12.84 16.41
C LEU A 34 -18.50 -11.83 15.34
N ASN A 35 -17.63 -10.83 15.13
CA ASN A 35 -17.73 -9.96 13.96
C ASN A 35 -17.03 -10.67 12.82
N THR A 36 -17.80 -11.42 12.01
CA THR A 36 -17.29 -12.06 10.81
C THR A 36 -17.52 -11.15 9.62
N ILE A 37 -16.46 -10.80 8.92
CA ILE A 37 -16.53 -10.02 7.67
C ILE A 37 -15.87 -10.82 6.57
N THR A 38 -16.52 -10.82 5.41
CA THR A 38 -16.05 -11.46 4.19
C THR A 38 -15.95 -10.40 3.11
N THR A 39 -14.85 -10.38 2.40
CA THR A 39 -14.60 -9.48 1.26
C THR A 39 -14.17 -10.32 0.08
N VAL A 40 -14.88 -10.19 -1.03
CA VAL A 40 -14.56 -10.85 -2.31
C VAL A 40 -14.02 -9.79 -3.26
N GLU A 41 -12.87 -10.07 -3.87
CA GLU A 41 -12.11 -9.09 -4.65
C GLU A 41 -11.63 -9.70 -5.96
N SER A 42 -11.61 -8.89 -7.02
CA SER A 42 -10.98 -9.22 -8.30
C SER A 42 -10.20 -8.00 -8.80
N PHE A 43 -8.89 -8.13 -8.95
CA PHE A 43 -8.03 -7.02 -9.34
C PHE A 43 -6.82 -7.49 -10.17
N SER A 44 -6.14 -6.54 -10.80
CA SER A 44 -4.88 -6.78 -11.51
C SER A 44 -3.79 -5.92 -10.89
N VAL A 45 -2.57 -6.45 -10.83
CA VAL A 45 -1.43 -5.73 -10.27
C VAL A 45 -0.14 -6.24 -10.89
N ASP A 46 0.82 -5.35 -11.05
CA ASP A 46 2.12 -5.74 -11.58
C ASP A 46 2.91 -6.62 -10.62
N THR A 47 3.76 -7.46 -11.21
CA THR A 47 4.78 -8.21 -10.48
C THR A 47 6.11 -7.50 -10.64
N THR A 48 6.94 -7.58 -9.60
CA THR A 48 8.28 -6.99 -9.61
C THR A 48 9.31 -7.96 -9.05
N THR A 49 10.52 -7.91 -9.60
CA THR A 49 11.70 -8.53 -8.99
C THR A 49 12.62 -7.45 -8.42
N TYR A 50 13.18 -7.71 -7.24
CA TYR A 50 14.19 -6.86 -6.63
C TYR A 50 15.57 -7.16 -7.23
N LEU A 51 16.14 -6.21 -7.97
CA LEU A 51 17.44 -6.30 -8.63
C LEU A 51 18.22 -5.01 -8.42
N GLU A 52 19.48 -5.14 -7.96
CA GLU A 52 20.43 -4.02 -7.86
C GLU A 52 19.90 -2.82 -7.04
N GLY A 53 19.12 -3.08 -6.00
CA GLY A 53 18.60 -2.04 -5.10
C GLY A 53 17.24 -1.45 -5.50
N VAL A 54 16.69 -1.84 -6.65
CA VAL A 54 15.39 -1.38 -7.13
C VAL A 54 14.44 -2.54 -7.43
N PHE A 55 13.14 -2.28 -7.33
CA PHE A 55 12.10 -3.18 -7.80
C PHE A 55 11.81 -2.84 -9.26
N LYS A 56 11.89 -3.83 -10.15
CA LYS A 56 11.57 -3.68 -11.57
C LYS A 56 10.39 -4.55 -11.94
N LYS A 57 9.45 -3.96 -12.67
CA LYS A 57 8.32 -4.68 -13.26
C LYS A 57 8.84 -5.81 -14.16
N ASP A 58 8.34 -7.02 -13.93
CA ASP A 58 8.70 -8.23 -14.69
C ASP A 58 7.49 -8.96 -15.28
N GLY A 59 6.30 -8.41 -15.05
CA GLY A 59 5.03 -8.98 -15.50
C GLY A 59 3.87 -8.38 -14.73
N TYR A 60 2.75 -9.08 -14.74
CA TYR A 60 1.58 -8.75 -13.92
C TYR A 60 0.84 -10.02 -13.52
N LYS A 61 -0.08 -9.86 -12.58
CA LYS A 61 -1.00 -10.92 -12.20
C LYS A 61 -2.44 -10.43 -12.11
N HIS A 62 -3.36 -11.28 -12.53
CA HIS A 62 -4.77 -11.18 -12.17
C HIS A 62 -5.00 -11.94 -10.87
N VAL A 63 -5.78 -11.37 -9.97
CA VAL A 63 -6.05 -11.93 -8.64
C VAL A 63 -7.55 -11.99 -8.42
N ASN A 64 -8.05 -13.17 -8.06
CA ASN A 64 -9.37 -13.33 -7.46
C ASN A 64 -9.18 -13.80 -6.01
N SER A 65 -9.79 -13.13 -5.04
CA SER A 65 -9.61 -13.48 -3.64
C SER A 65 -10.85 -13.36 -2.76
N ILE A 66 -10.88 -14.17 -1.70
CA ILE A 66 -11.82 -14.04 -0.59
C ILE A 66 -11.01 -13.85 0.69
N THR A 67 -11.21 -12.71 1.35
CA THR A 67 -10.69 -12.43 2.68
C THR A 67 -11.81 -12.65 3.69
N VAL A 68 -11.58 -13.48 4.72
CA VAL A 68 -12.51 -13.68 5.83
C VAL A 68 -11.81 -13.31 7.13
N ILE A 69 -12.38 -12.37 7.88
CA ILE A 69 -11.90 -11.98 9.20
C ILE A 69 -12.96 -12.34 10.23
N GLU A 70 -12.55 -13.11 11.22
CA GLU A 70 -13.35 -13.46 12.41
C GLU A 70 -12.68 -12.81 13.62
N ASP A 71 -13.20 -11.65 14.06
CA ASP A 71 -12.68 -10.93 15.23
C ASP A 71 -13.57 -11.14 16.46
N SER A 72 -12.93 -11.33 17.61
CA SER A 72 -13.57 -11.51 18.91
C SER A 72 -12.72 -10.86 20.00
N SER A 73 -13.26 -10.70 21.20
CA SER A 73 -12.51 -10.10 22.32
C SER A 73 -11.22 -10.84 22.72
N LYS A 74 -11.04 -12.10 22.30
CA LYS A 74 -9.92 -12.97 22.72
C LYS A 74 -8.95 -13.33 21.60
N LYS A 75 -9.41 -13.32 20.35
CA LYS A 75 -8.64 -13.80 19.21
C LYS A 75 -9.11 -13.15 17.92
N ILE A 76 -8.22 -13.14 16.94
CA ILE A 76 -8.53 -12.88 15.55
C ILE A 76 -8.11 -14.06 14.68
N LEU A 77 -8.99 -14.41 13.74
CA LEU A 77 -8.75 -15.42 12.73
C LEU A 77 -8.94 -14.79 11.36
N THR A 78 -7.91 -14.85 10.54
CA THR A 78 -7.92 -14.38 9.15
C THR A 78 -7.77 -15.57 8.22
N LYS A 79 -8.64 -15.69 7.23
CA LYS A 79 -8.51 -16.66 6.13
C LYS A 79 -8.42 -15.90 4.82
N LEU A 80 -7.53 -16.35 3.94
CA LEU A 80 -7.34 -15.78 2.61
C LEU A 80 -7.34 -16.92 1.60
N TYR A 81 -8.30 -16.87 0.68
CA TYR A 81 -8.35 -17.72 -0.51
C TYR A 81 -7.96 -16.87 -1.71
N THR A 82 -7.04 -17.33 -2.52
CA THR A 82 -6.51 -16.58 -3.67
C THR A 82 -6.35 -17.49 -4.87
N ILE A 83 -6.73 -17.00 -6.03
CA ILE A 83 -6.36 -17.52 -7.34
C ILE A 83 -5.60 -16.41 -8.06
N GLU A 84 -4.38 -16.70 -8.49
CA GLU A 84 -3.50 -15.74 -9.12
C GLU A 84 -3.04 -16.28 -10.46
N ASP A 85 -3.33 -15.57 -11.56
CA ASP A 85 -2.79 -15.88 -12.89
C ASP A 85 -1.68 -14.90 -13.21
N TYR A 86 -0.49 -15.43 -13.50
CA TYR A 86 0.72 -14.65 -13.77
C TYR A 86 0.98 -14.56 -15.27
N TYR A 87 1.37 -13.38 -15.72
CA TYR A 87 1.70 -13.04 -17.10
C TYR A 87 3.04 -12.32 -17.14
N ASP A 88 3.81 -12.52 -18.20
CA ASP A 88 5.01 -11.73 -18.46
C ASP A 88 4.66 -10.35 -19.06
N LEU A 89 5.69 -9.56 -19.38
CA LEU A 89 5.52 -8.23 -19.98
C LEU A 89 4.94 -8.26 -21.40
N ASP A 90 4.95 -9.42 -22.06
CA ASP A 90 4.47 -9.63 -23.43
C ASP A 90 3.07 -10.27 -23.45
N ASP A 91 2.33 -10.20 -22.33
CA ASP A 91 1.00 -10.79 -22.12
C ASP A 91 0.97 -12.34 -22.22
N ASN A 92 2.11 -13.01 -22.18
CA ASN A 92 2.13 -14.47 -22.18
C ASN A 92 1.84 -15.00 -20.78
N PHE A 93 0.83 -15.88 -20.70
CA PHE A 93 0.55 -16.61 -19.47
C PHE A 93 1.75 -17.48 -19.06
N THR A 94 2.15 -17.36 -17.79
CA THR A 94 3.27 -18.13 -17.25
C THR A 94 2.79 -19.26 -16.34
N LYS A 95 1.91 -18.96 -15.38
CA LYS A 95 1.37 -19.93 -14.42
C LYS A 95 0.16 -19.41 -13.67
N SER A 96 -0.57 -20.32 -13.05
CA SER A 96 -1.61 -19.99 -12.07
C SER A 96 -1.28 -20.58 -10.71
N ILE A 97 -1.57 -19.85 -9.64
CA ILE A 97 -1.42 -20.30 -8.26
C ILE A 97 -2.78 -20.24 -7.58
N VAL A 98 -3.28 -21.39 -7.11
CA VAL A 98 -4.41 -21.46 -6.17
C VAL A 98 -3.83 -21.62 -4.79
N LYS A 99 -4.15 -20.69 -3.89
CA LYS A 99 -3.57 -20.61 -2.55
C LYS A 99 -4.63 -20.37 -1.48
N TYR A 100 -4.41 -21.02 -0.35
CA TYR A 100 -5.14 -20.85 0.88
C TYR A 100 -4.17 -20.49 2.00
N SER A 101 -4.47 -19.44 2.74
CA SER A 101 -3.72 -19.05 3.93
C SER A 101 -4.68 -18.82 5.10
N GLU A 102 -4.26 -19.21 6.30
CA GLU A 102 -4.99 -18.99 7.54
C GLU A 102 -4.03 -18.48 8.60
N TYR A 103 -4.45 -17.46 9.35
CA TYR A 103 -3.72 -16.87 10.45
C TYR A 103 -4.60 -16.84 11.70
N ARG A 104 -4.06 -17.27 12.83
CA ARG A 104 -4.73 -17.29 14.13
C ARG A 104 -3.86 -16.56 15.14
N ASN A 105 -4.37 -15.51 15.75
CA ASN A 105 -3.69 -14.79 16.81
C ASN A 105 -4.53 -14.76 18.09
N ASP A 106 -3.90 -15.10 19.21
CA ASP A 106 -4.49 -15.00 20.55
C ASP A 106 -4.10 -13.65 21.17
N TYR A 107 -5.09 -12.78 21.38
CA TYR A 107 -4.86 -11.42 21.87
C TYR A 107 -4.33 -11.34 23.29
N LYS A 108 -4.51 -12.39 24.10
CA LYS A 108 -4.05 -12.41 25.49
C LYS A 108 -2.57 -12.75 25.56
N THR A 109 -2.13 -13.69 24.72
CA THR A 109 -0.75 -14.22 24.75
C THR A 109 0.15 -13.60 23.69
N GLY A 110 -0.42 -13.01 22.64
CA GLY A 110 0.31 -12.53 21.47
C GLY A 110 0.94 -13.65 20.65
N LYS A 111 0.55 -14.91 20.90
CA LYS A 111 1.02 -16.05 20.11
C LYS A 111 0.15 -16.18 18.87
N ALA A 112 0.80 -16.30 17.72
CA ALA A 112 0.12 -16.54 16.48
C ALA A 112 0.64 -17.78 15.75
N LYS A 113 -0.24 -18.34 14.94
CA LYS A 113 0.07 -19.46 14.08
C LYS A 113 -0.50 -19.22 12.70
N GLU A 114 0.23 -19.64 11.69
CA GLU A 114 -0.21 -19.56 10.31
C GLU A 114 -0.18 -20.92 9.63
N LYS A 115 -0.96 -21.02 8.57
CA LYS A 115 -1.05 -22.22 7.75
C LYS A 115 -1.21 -21.80 6.31
N VAL A 116 -0.34 -22.27 5.44
CA VAL A 116 -0.35 -21.93 4.02
C VAL A 116 -0.34 -23.20 3.19
N LYS A 117 -1.19 -23.24 2.16
CA LYS A 117 -1.17 -24.26 1.12
C LYS A 117 -1.38 -23.61 -0.23
N GLU A 118 -0.63 -24.08 -1.21
CA GLU A 118 -0.72 -23.61 -2.58
C GLU A 118 -0.51 -24.75 -3.56
N LYS A 119 -1.05 -24.58 -4.76
CA LYS A 119 -0.87 -25.48 -5.88
C LYS A 119 -0.76 -24.67 -7.16
N GLU A 120 0.26 -25.00 -7.94
CA GLU A 120 0.51 -24.38 -9.24
C GLU A 120 -0.20 -25.14 -10.36
N TYR A 121 -0.66 -24.41 -11.36
CA TYR A 121 -1.30 -24.93 -12.57
C TYR A 121 -0.69 -24.26 -13.81
N ASN A 122 -0.72 -25.00 -14.92
CA ASN A 122 -0.18 -24.59 -16.22
C ASN A 122 -1.26 -24.02 -17.16
N SER A 123 -2.39 -23.55 -16.62
CA SER A 123 -3.49 -22.96 -17.38
C SER A 123 -4.16 -21.88 -16.53
N PRO A 124 -4.61 -20.75 -17.12
CA PRO A 124 -5.33 -19.70 -16.42
C PRO A 124 -6.48 -20.24 -15.56
N LYS A 125 -6.63 -19.69 -14.36
CA LYS A 125 -7.65 -20.05 -13.38
C LYS A 125 -8.46 -18.85 -12.90
N THR A 126 -8.03 -17.62 -13.11
CA THR A 126 -8.83 -16.46 -12.74
C THR A 126 -10.04 -16.32 -13.66
N ILE A 127 -11.16 -15.86 -13.10
CA ILE A 127 -12.30 -15.39 -13.88
C ILE A 127 -12.08 -13.90 -14.11
N LYS A 128 -11.97 -13.51 -15.38
CA LYS A 128 -12.05 -12.10 -15.77
C LYS A 128 -13.51 -11.67 -15.71
N ILE A 129 -13.87 -10.98 -14.64
CA ILE A 129 -15.17 -10.34 -14.54
C ILE A 129 -15.17 -9.19 -15.54
N LYS A 130 -16.07 -9.26 -16.53
CA LYS A 130 -16.17 -8.25 -17.58
C LYS A 130 -16.70 -6.98 -16.95
N SER A 131 -15.82 -6.01 -16.67
CA SER A 131 -16.27 -4.66 -16.31
C SER A 131 -17.31 -4.20 -17.35
N HIS A 132 -18.50 -3.84 -16.87
CA HIS A 132 -19.56 -3.26 -17.69
C HIS A 132 -19.25 -1.81 -18.11
N HIS A 133 -18.12 -1.25 -17.66
CA HIS A 133 -17.68 0.09 -18.01
C HIS A 133 -16.47 0.02 -18.95
N LYS A 134 -16.76 0.15 -20.25
CA LYS A 134 -15.75 0.06 -21.32
C LYS A 134 -14.87 1.30 -21.48
N ASP A 135 -15.10 2.39 -20.73
CA ASP A 135 -14.58 3.70 -21.12
C ASP A 135 -13.91 4.53 -20.00
N LYS A 136 -13.57 3.94 -18.84
CA LYS A 136 -12.77 4.66 -17.83
C LYS A 136 -11.67 3.77 -17.26
N LYS A 137 -10.46 4.32 -17.25
CA LYS A 137 -9.25 3.72 -16.65
C LYS A 137 -9.35 3.55 -15.12
N ASN A 138 -10.33 4.19 -14.49
CA ASN A 138 -10.47 4.27 -13.03
C ASN A 138 -11.90 3.91 -12.62
N ASP A 139 -12.29 2.64 -12.78
CA ASP A 139 -13.49 2.14 -12.14
C ASP A 139 -13.07 1.22 -10.99
N SER A 140 -13.42 1.64 -9.78
CA SER A 140 -13.42 0.76 -8.62
C SER A 140 -14.21 -0.51 -8.98
N PHE A 141 -13.58 -1.67 -8.83
CA PHE A 141 -14.17 -2.96 -9.15
C PHE A 141 -15.21 -3.32 -8.09
N ILE A 142 -16.33 -2.61 -8.06
CA ILE A 142 -17.50 -3.00 -7.27
C ILE A 142 -18.17 -4.14 -8.03
N LEU A 143 -17.97 -5.35 -7.52
CA LEU A 143 -18.69 -6.52 -8.00
C LEU A 143 -20.16 -6.34 -7.68
N SER A 144 -21.03 -6.63 -8.64
CA SER A 144 -22.44 -6.86 -8.31
C SER A 144 -22.57 -8.06 -7.37
N LEU A 145 -23.65 -8.14 -6.59
CA LEU A 145 -23.89 -9.26 -5.70
C LEU A 145 -23.87 -10.63 -6.41
N GLU A 146 -24.29 -10.67 -7.69
CA GLU A 146 -24.27 -11.88 -8.51
C GLU A 146 -22.82 -12.26 -8.89
N GLU A 147 -22.02 -11.28 -9.34
CA GLU A 147 -20.60 -11.48 -9.66
C GLU A 147 -19.79 -11.87 -8.42
N GLU A 148 -20.07 -11.25 -7.27
CA GLU A 148 -19.47 -11.59 -5.98
C GLU A 148 -19.77 -13.04 -5.59
N GLN A 149 -21.04 -13.48 -5.74
CA GLN A 149 -21.44 -14.84 -5.41
C GLN A 149 -20.82 -15.86 -6.37
N GLU A 150 -20.85 -15.61 -7.69
CA GLU A 150 -20.23 -16.48 -8.69
C GLU A 150 -18.73 -16.63 -8.44
N LEU A 151 -18.05 -15.50 -8.21
CA LEU A 151 -16.62 -15.48 -7.92
C LEU A 151 -16.29 -16.22 -6.62
N SER A 152 -17.10 -15.99 -5.57
CA SER A 152 -16.94 -16.64 -4.28
C SER A 152 -17.04 -18.17 -4.40
N ASP A 153 -18.10 -18.66 -5.04
CA ASP A 153 -18.33 -20.09 -5.27
C ASP A 153 -17.19 -20.72 -6.08
N TYR A 154 -16.70 -20.00 -7.10
CA TYR A 154 -15.57 -20.43 -7.91
C TYR A 154 -14.28 -20.55 -7.11
N ILE A 155 -13.93 -19.53 -6.32
CA ILE A 155 -12.70 -19.51 -5.50
C ILE A 155 -12.75 -20.64 -4.46
N ILE A 156 -13.89 -20.80 -3.76
CA ILE A 156 -14.06 -21.86 -2.76
C ILE A 156 -13.96 -23.24 -3.40
N LYS A 157 -14.60 -23.46 -4.54
CA LYS A 157 -14.54 -24.73 -5.27
C LYS A 157 -13.10 -25.06 -5.67
N SER A 158 -12.37 -24.10 -6.24
CA SER A 158 -10.98 -24.29 -6.66
C SER A 158 -10.07 -24.57 -5.46
N SER A 159 -10.32 -23.92 -4.32
CA SER A 159 -9.52 -24.09 -3.10
C SER A 159 -9.73 -25.44 -2.40
N LYS A 160 -10.87 -26.11 -2.61
CA LYS A 160 -11.12 -27.46 -2.05
C LYS A 160 -10.12 -28.50 -2.54
N GLU A 161 -9.51 -28.30 -3.71
CA GLU A 161 -8.47 -29.20 -4.25
C GLU A 161 -7.18 -29.21 -3.41
N LEU A 162 -6.95 -28.19 -2.58
CA LEU A 162 -5.71 -28.01 -1.81
C LEU A 162 -5.56 -28.99 -0.63
N SER A 163 -6.57 -29.82 -0.32
CA SER A 163 -6.55 -30.77 0.82
C SER A 163 -6.13 -30.11 2.14
N ILE A 164 -6.70 -28.93 2.41
CA ILE A 164 -6.33 -27.99 3.49
C ILE A 164 -6.29 -28.65 4.88
N GLU A 165 -7.10 -29.68 5.12
CA GLU A 165 -7.19 -30.37 6.41
C GLU A 165 -5.89 -31.06 6.83
N LYS A 166 -5.02 -31.41 5.88
CA LYS A 166 -3.76 -32.14 6.14
C LYS A 166 -2.55 -31.23 6.36
N SER A 167 -2.77 -29.94 6.56
CA SER A 167 -1.68 -28.97 6.72
C SER A 167 -1.46 -28.60 8.19
N ASP A 168 -0.21 -28.60 8.60
CA ASP A 168 0.18 -28.22 9.95
C ASP A 168 0.31 -26.70 10.06
N TYR A 169 0.00 -26.18 11.24
CA TYR A 169 0.28 -24.79 11.58
C TYR A 169 1.76 -24.62 11.91
N VAL A 170 2.34 -23.53 11.44
CA VAL A 170 3.65 -23.04 11.86
C VAL A 170 3.46 -21.84 12.78
N GLU A 171 4.38 -21.64 13.74
CA GLU A 171 4.36 -20.43 14.57
C GLU A 171 4.64 -19.20 13.70
N SER A 172 3.93 -18.10 13.98
CA SER A 172 4.03 -16.83 13.26
C SER A 172 4.08 -15.67 14.24
N ILE A 173 4.38 -14.47 13.74
CA ILE A 173 4.43 -13.27 14.56
C ILE A 173 3.00 -12.90 14.96
N GLY A 174 2.77 -12.80 16.27
CA GLY A 174 1.48 -12.43 16.85
C GLY A 174 1.52 -11.11 17.59
N PHE A 175 0.37 -10.73 18.12
CA PHE A 175 0.18 -9.44 18.79
C PHE A 175 -0.87 -9.52 19.89
N THR A 176 -0.66 -8.76 20.96
CA THR A 176 -1.66 -8.68 22.04
C THR A 176 -2.69 -7.58 21.75
N LYS A 177 -3.84 -7.62 22.43
CA LYS A 177 -4.79 -6.50 22.35
C LYS A 177 -4.16 -5.21 22.88
N GLU A 178 -3.39 -5.29 23.96
CA GLU A 178 -2.68 -4.15 24.54
C GLU A 178 -1.71 -3.52 23.53
N SER A 179 -0.98 -4.34 22.78
CA SER A 179 -0.06 -3.84 21.75
C SER A 179 -0.81 -3.11 20.61
N ILE A 180 -2.01 -3.57 20.24
CA ILE A 180 -2.87 -2.88 19.25
C ILE A 180 -3.43 -1.57 19.80
N GLU A 181 -3.82 -1.54 21.07
CA GLU A 181 -4.31 -0.31 21.70
C GLU A 181 -3.19 0.71 21.93
N GLU A 182 -1.97 0.27 22.28
CA GLU A 182 -0.78 1.13 22.33
C GLU A 182 -0.51 1.72 20.94
N LEU A 183 -0.56 0.89 19.91
CA LEU A 183 -0.41 1.32 18.53
C LEU A 183 -1.47 2.34 18.12
N LYS A 184 -2.75 2.09 18.40
CA LYS A 184 -3.83 3.06 18.15
C LYS A 184 -3.59 4.38 18.87
N LYS A 185 -3.10 4.33 20.11
CA LYS A 185 -2.78 5.53 20.89
C LYS A 185 -1.59 6.28 20.31
N GLU A 186 -0.52 5.58 19.89
CA GLU A 186 0.62 6.19 19.20
C GLU A 186 0.16 6.85 17.90
N ILE A 187 -0.69 6.18 17.11
CA ILE A 187 -1.34 6.75 15.92
C ILE A 187 -2.13 8.02 16.27
N SER A 188 -2.96 8.00 17.32
CA SER A 188 -3.70 9.18 17.77
C SER A 188 -2.79 10.32 18.22
N GLN A 189 -1.68 10.02 18.89
CA GLN A 189 -0.73 11.04 19.31
C GLN A 189 -0.05 11.69 18.10
N ILE A 190 0.35 10.88 17.12
CA ILE A 190 0.91 11.39 15.86
C ILE A 190 -0.11 12.30 15.16
N LYS A 191 -1.39 11.91 15.10
CA LYS A 191 -2.48 12.75 14.59
C LYS A 191 -2.58 14.11 15.31
N MET A 192 -2.31 14.16 16.62
CA MET A 192 -2.40 15.39 17.42
C MET A 192 -1.14 16.26 17.35
N ASP A 193 0.05 15.66 17.25
CA ASP A 193 1.33 16.36 17.15
C ASP A 193 1.50 17.08 15.80
N VAL A 194 0.74 16.65 14.80
CA VAL A 194 0.57 17.34 13.52
C VAL A 194 -0.43 18.48 13.72
N ASP A 195 0.11 19.65 14.04
CA ASP A 195 -0.59 20.86 14.50
C ASP A 195 -1.63 21.41 13.48
N LEU A 196 -2.92 21.30 13.85
CA LEU A 196 -4.10 21.86 13.17
C LEU A 196 -3.98 23.36 12.80
N SER A 197 -3.16 24.15 13.52
CA SER A 197 -3.03 25.59 13.26
C SER A 197 -2.21 25.93 12.00
N SER A 198 -1.32 25.04 11.59
CA SER A 198 -0.56 25.16 10.33
C SER A 198 -1.43 24.77 9.12
N ILE A 199 -2.35 23.82 9.34
CA ILE A 199 -3.26 23.27 8.34
C ILE A 199 -4.35 24.29 7.93
N MET A 200 -4.90 25.07 8.86
CA MET A 200 -5.95 26.07 8.55
C MET A 200 -5.45 27.28 7.72
N LYS A 201 -4.14 27.56 7.71
CA LYS A 201 -3.56 28.56 6.80
C LYS A 201 -3.34 28.01 5.39
N LEU A 202 -3.23 26.69 5.24
CA LEU A 202 -2.94 25.97 4.00
C LEU A 202 -4.19 25.71 3.15
N GLU A 203 -5.38 25.56 3.76
CA GLU A 203 -6.66 25.35 3.05
C GLU A 203 -7.00 26.45 2.02
N LYS A 204 -6.53 27.69 2.22
CA LYS A 204 -6.75 28.77 1.26
C LYS A 204 -5.86 28.72 0.02
N ASN A 205 -4.75 27.97 0.07
CA ASN A 205 -3.76 27.92 -1.02
C ASN A 205 -3.70 26.56 -1.73
N LEU A 206 -4.16 25.46 -1.12
CA LEU A 206 -4.10 24.10 -1.71
C LEU A 206 -5.26 23.75 -2.66
N VAL A 207 -6.31 24.57 -2.72
CA VAL A 207 -7.45 24.38 -3.65
C VAL A 207 -7.03 24.51 -5.13
N GLN A 208 -5.79 24.87 -5.43
CA GLN A 208 -5.25 24.88 -6.80
C GLN A 208 -4.45 23.63 -7.23
N ILE A 209 -4.21 22.66 -6.35
CA ILE A 209 -3.56 21.38 -6.71
C ILE A 209 -4.56 20.20 -6.66
N ALA A 210 -5.76 20.43 -6.11
CA ALA A 210 -6.82 19.43 -6.02
C ALA A 210 -7.67 19.38 -7.30
N SER A 211 -7.25 18.55 -8.25
CA SER A 211 -8.16 17.72 -9.05
C SER A 211 -7.33 16.60 -9.70
N HIS A 212 -7.11 15.50 -8.97
CA HIS A 212 -6.57 14.27 -9.58
C HIS A 212 -7.68 13.56 -10.36
N GLU A 213 -8.25 14.26 -11.33
CA GLU A 213 -8.95 13.62 -12.44
C GLU A 213 -7.89 13.24 -13.50
N GLY A 214 -7.10 12.19 -13.21
CA GLY A 214 -6.46 11.39 -14.24
C GLY A 214 -4.93 11.45 -14.39
N ASN A 215 -4.37 10.25 -14.57
CA ASN A 215 -3.10 9.84 -15.18
C ASN A 215 -1.90 10.79 -14.98
N CYS A 216 -1.08 10.50 -13.98
CA CYS A 216 0.35 10.78 -14.09
C CYS A 216 0.92 10.17 -15.39
N PRO A 217 1.89 10.83 -16.06
CA PRO A 217 2.42 12.16 -15.75
C PRO A 217 1.46 13.29 -16.19
N VAL A 218 1.33 14.33 -15.36
CA VAL A 218 0.61 15.56 -15.73
C VAL A 218 1.54 16.47 -16.52
N ARG A 219 1.10 16.90 -17.71
CA ARG A 219 1.83 17.87 -18.55
C ARG A 219 1.14 19.22 -18.53
N SER A 220 1.80 20.23 -17.95
CA SER A 220 1.36 21.62 -18.00
C SER A 220 2.31 22.42 -18.89
N GLY A 221 1.93 22.59 -20.15
CA GLY A 221 2.79 23.21 -21.16
C GLY A 221 4.05 22.38 -21.43
N VAL A 222 5.22 22.91 -21.08
CA VAL A 222 6.52 22.24 -21.23
C VAL A 222 7.00 21.54 -19.96
N VAL A 223 6.21 21.58 -18.88
CA VAL A 223 6.59 20.99 -17.60
C VAL A 223 5.89 19.64 -17.43
N GLU A 224 6.69 18.61 -17.18
CA GLU A 224 6.24 17.29 -16.73
C GLU A 224 6.33 17.21 -15.20
N MET A 225 5.24 16.83 -14.55
CA MET A 225 5.21 16.64 -13.10
C MET A 225 4.31 15.46 -12.71
N CYS A 226 4.68 14.79 -11.64
CA CYS A 226 3.85 13.80 -10.95
C CYS A 226 4.32 13.69 -9.50
N GLY A 227 3.44 13.16 -8.66
CA GLY A 227 3.75 12.71 -7.31
C GLY A 227 2.74 13.21 -6.29
N GLY A 228 2.73 12.51 -5.16
CA GLY A 228 1.91 12.81 -4.00
C GLY A 228 2.71 12.66 -2.72
N PHE A 229 2.23 13.26 -1.63
CA PHE A 229 2.83 13.11 -0.30
C PHE A 229 4.31 13.52 -0.24
N ASP A 230 4.66 14.65 -0.87
CA ASP A 230 6.02 15.20 -0.93
C ASP A 230 7.07 14.29 -1.62
N ASN A 231 6.65 13.21 -2.26
CA ASN A 231 7.44 12.42 -3.19
C ASN A 231 7.01 12.79 -4.61
N TYR A 232 7.82 13.57 -5.31
CA TYR A 232 7.43 14.13 -6.61
C TYR A 232 8.62 14.42 -7.51
N TYR A 233 8.32 14.72 -8.76
CA TYR A 233 9.24 15.41 -9.65
C TYR A 233 8.56 16.55 -10.39
N ASN A 234 9.39 17.48 -10.84
CA ASN A 234 9.05 18.53 -11.78
C ASN A 234 10.21 18.62 -12.79
N HIS A 235 9.91 18.56 -14.09
CA HIS A 235 10.90 18.63 -15.16
C HIS A 235 10.43 19.59 -16.24
N ASP A 236 11.13 20.71 -16.39
CA ASP A 236 10.91 21.65 -17.47
C ASP A 236 11.65 21.17 -18.72
N LEU A 237 10.89 20.74 -19.73
CA LEU A 237 11.44 20.23 -20.99
C LEU A 237 12.13 21.33 -21.83
N SER A 238 11.84 22.61 -21.58
CA SER A 238 12.41 23.73 -22.33
C SER A 238 13.79 24.12 -21.82
N SER A 239 13.97 24.18 -20.49
CA SER A 239 15.26 24.46 -19.86
C SER A 239 16.06 23.18 -19.55
N SER A 240 15.41 22.01 -19.64
CA SER A 240 15.92 20.72 -19.18
C SER A 240 16.18 20.66 -17.66
N GLU A 241 15.73 21.66 -16.89
CA GLU A 241 15.88 21.69 -15.44
C GLU A 241 14.88 20.76 -14.76
N PHE A 242 15.30 20.14 -13.66
CA PHE A 242 14.43 19.28 -12.87
C PHE A 242 14.59 19.51 -11.37
N THR A 243 13.51 19.20 -10.66
CA THR A 243 13.47 18.95 -9.22
C THR A 243 12.92 17.56 -9.00
N ALA A 244 13.57 16.76 -8.18
CA ALA A 244 13.11 15.46 -7.72
C ALA A 244 13.14 15.45 -6.19
N GLN A 245 12.08 14.98 -5.54
CA GLN A 245 11.98 14.93 -4.09
C GLN A 245 11.51 13.56 -3.64
N VAL A 246 12.17 12.98 -2.64
CA VAL A 246 11.83 11.67 -2.09
C VAL A 246 12.19 11.56 -0.61
N PHE A 247 11.47 10.71 0.10
CA PHE A 247 11.63 10.47 1.53
C PHE A 247 13.06 10.07 1.96
N ALA A 248 13.53 10.59 3.10
CA ALA A 248 14.93 10.56 3.54
C ALA A 248 15.35 9.47 4.56
N ASP A 249 14.52 8.45 4.78
CA ASP A 249 14.73 7.29 5.66
C ASP A 249 14.75 7.53 7.18
N ILE A 250 15.47 8.54 7.70
CA ILE A 250 15.93 8.53 9.11
C ILE A 250 15.14 9.47 10.03
N GLU A 251 14.62 10.58 9.50
CA GLU A 251 13.91 11.57 10.29
C GLU A 251 12.52 11.82 9.70
N PRO A 252 11.47 11.82 10.56
CA PRO A 252 10.12 12.14 10.14
C PRO A 252 10.11 13.53 9.51
N ASN A 253 9.31 13.72 8.45
CA ASN A 253 9.22 14.95 7.65
C ASN A 253 10.47 15.37 6.88
N LYS A 254 11.56 14.59 6.84
CA LYS A 254 12.70 14.93 6.00
C LYS A 254 12.62 14.25 4.64
N TYR A 255 12.84 15.03 3.61
CA TYR A 255 12.94 14.59 2.24
C TYR A 255 14.27 15.05 1.67
N TYR A 256 14.83 14.24 0.79
CA TYR A 256 15.90 14.69 -0.08
C TYR A 256 15.28 15.34 -1.29
N ARG A 257 15.69 16.57 -1.56
CA ARG A 257 15.38 17.26 -2.81
C ARG A 257 16.65 17.36 -3.63
N ILE A 258 16.55 16.95 -4.88
CA ILE A 258 17.61 17.00 -5.88
C ILE A 258 17.18 18.00 -6.93
N THR A 259 18.01 18.99 -7.20
CA THR A 259 17.79 19.95 -8.29
C THR A 259 18.95 19.88 -9.26
N GLY A 260 18.66 19.89 -10.55
CA GLY A 260 19.70 19.77 -11.58
C GLY A 260 19.15 19.99 -12.98
N SER A 261 19.94 19.59 -13.98
CA SER A 261 19.54 19.66 -15.39
C SER A 261 19.89 18.37 -16.14
N THR A 262 19.05 17.98 -17.09
CA THR A 262 19.33 16.93 -18.06
C THR A 262 20.11 17.45 -19.28
N ALA A 263 20.26 18.78 -19.42
CA ALA A 263 20.99 19.39 -20.52
C ALA A 263 22.45 18.92 -20.55
N GLY A 264 22.85 18.26 -21.63
CA GLY A 264 24.22 17.79 -21.82
C GLY A 264 24.63 16.61 -20.93
N SER A 265 23.72 16.05 -20.11
CA SER A 265 23.99 14.85 -19.31
C SER A 265 22.96 13.75 -19.62
N SER A 266 23.39 12.79 -20.44
CA SER A 266 22.61 11.55 -20.67
C SER A 266 22.42 10.76 -19.37
N LEU A 267 23.32 10.94 -18.40
CA LEU A 267 23.26 10.26 -17.13
C LEU A 267 22.13 10.79 -16.25
N ASN A 268 22.03 12.12 -16.12
CA ASN A 268 20.91 12.78 -15.45
C ASN A 268 19.59 12.48 -16.15
N ALA A 269 19.56 12.50 -17.49
CA ALA A 269 18.36 12.17 -18.26
C ALA A 269 17.85 10.75 -17.96
N ASN A 270 18.75 9.76 -17.99
CA ASN A 270 18.38 8.36 -17.71
C ASN A 270 17.96 8.15 -16.25
N THR A 271 18.69 8.75 -15.30
CA THR A 271 18.39 8.63 -13.87
C THR A 271 17.06 9.30 -13.52
N LEU A 272 16.81 10.50 -14.08
CA LEU A 272 15.53 11.18 -13.93
C LEU A 272 14.38 10.37 -14.54
N ASN A 273 14.55 9.78 -15.73
CA ASN A 273 13.49 8.97 -16.33
C ASN A 273 13.14 7.74 -15.48
N ASN A 274 14.11 7.06 -14.89
CA ASN A 274 13.84 5.96 -13.97
C ASN A 274 13.11 6.46 -12.70
N PHE A 275 13.59 7.57 -12.13
CA PHE A 275 12.95 8.19 -10.96
C PHE A 275 11.48 8.56 -11.25
N LYS A 276 11.21 9.17 -12.42
CA LYS A 276 9.86 9.49 -12.87
C LYS A 276 8.97 8.26 -12.92
N GLY A 277 9.44 7.19 -13.57
CA GLY A 277 8.67 5.94 -13.65
C GLY A 277 8.30 5.39 -12.26
N TYR A 278 9.24 5.42 -11.31
CA TYR A 278 8.94 5.00 -9.93
C TYR A 278 7.95 5.93 -9.20
N ILE A 279 8.00 7.23 -9.45
CA ILE A 279 7.02 8.17 -8.86
C ILE A 279 5.65 8.04 -9.52
N ASP A 280 5.60 7.85 -10.84
CA ASP A 280 4.37 7.63 -11.59
C ASP A 280 3.69 6.34 -11.09
N ASP A 281 4.42 5.22 -10.99
CA ASP A 281 3.91 3.94 -10.48
C ASP A 281 3.53 4.04 -8.98
N TYR A 282 4.30 4.77 -8.17
CA TYR A 282 3.97 5.04 -6.77
C TYR A 282 2.61 5.73 -6.65
N ASP A 283 2.39 6.77 -7.46
CA ASP A 283 1.18 7.56 -7.48
C ASP A 283 -0.01 6.73 -7.95
N GLU A 284 0.15 5.97 -9.04
CA GLU A 284 -0.85 5.04 -9.58
C GLU A 284 -1.28 4.01 -8.53
N TYR A 285 -0.36 3.27 -7.92
CA TYR A 285 -0.74 2.27 -6.92
C TYR A 285 -1.36 2.87 -5.66
N PHE A 286 -0.93 4.08 -5.29
CA PHE A 286 -1.48 4.75 -4.12
C PHE A 286 -2.91 5.23 -4.39
N PHE A 287 -3.13 5.95 -5.49
CA PHE A 287 -4.40 6.61 -5.77
C PHE A 287 -5.39 5.76 -6.56
N ASP A 288 -4.96 4.82 -7.40
CA ASP A 288 -5.90 3.94 -8.14
C ASP A 288 -6.12 2.62 -7.40
N GLY A 289 -5.09 2.13 -6.71
CA GLY A 289 -5.12 0.83 -6.02
C GLY A 289 -5.80 0.82 -4.65
N MET A 290 -5.79 1.97 -3.95
CA MET A 290 -6.37 2.10 -2.61
C MET A 290 -7.72 2.83 -2.60
N ASP A 291 -8.23 3.21 -3.77
CA ASP A 291 -9.41 4.04 -3.91
C ASP A 291 -10.73 3.22 -3.97
N THR A 292 -11.57 3.30 -2.93
CA THR A 292 -13.01 2.93 -2.90
C THR A 292 -13.99 4.07 -2.60
N GLU A 293 -14.76 4.55 -3.60
CA GLU A 293 -15.90 5.50 -3.52
C GLU A 293 -15.70 6.89 -2.86
N GLU A 294 -15.88 7.95 -3.68
CA GLU A 294 -15.69 9.40 -3.44
C GLU A 294 -16.17 9.99 -2.10
N SER A 295 -17.06 9.31 -1.37
CA SER A 295 -17.65 9.80 -0.11
C SER A 295 -17.19 9.07 1.16
N ILE A 296 -16.55 7.89 1.03
CA ILE A 296 -15.97 7.11 2.15
C ILE A 296 -14.45 7.40 2.29
N HIS A 297 -13.88 7.98 1.24
CA HIS A 297 -12.45 8.09 0.94
C HIS A 297 -11.57 8.93 1.82
N GLU A 298 -12.04 10.07 2.29
CA GLU A 298 -11.11 10.93 3.00
C GLU A 298 -10.76 10.30 4.34
N GLN A 299 -11.76 9.96 5.17
CA GLN A 299 -11.48 9.59 6.56
C GLN A 299 -10.85 8.19 6.72
N GLU A 300 -11.33 7.18 5.99
CA GLU A 300 -10.83 5.82 6.15
C GLU A 300 -9.51 5.59 5.38
N GLY A 301 -9.32 6.25 4.23
CA GLY A 301 -8.03 6.30 3.53
C GLY A 301 -6.96 6.97 4.41
N LYS A 302 -7.30 8.07 5.08
CA LYS A 302 -6.45 8.69 6.11
C LYS A 302 -6.20 7.75 7.29
N GLU A 303 -7.19 7.01 7.77
CA GLU A 303 -6.99 6.06 8.87
C GLU A 303 -6.07 4.89 8.50
N PHE A 304 -6.17 4.38 7.27
CA PHE A 304 -5.24 3.40 6.73
C PHE A 304 -3.82 3.98 6.63
N LEU A 305 -3.71 5.21 6.11
CA LEU A 305 -2.48 5.98 6.05
C LEU A 305 -1.78 6.10 7.42
N TRP A 306 -2.57 6.48 8.43
CA TRP A 306 -2.16 6.56 9.82
C TRP A 306 -1.81 5.20 10.41
N THR A 307 -2.48 4.14 9.96
CA THR A 307 -2.20 2.76 10.36
C THR A 307 -0.88 2.26 9.81
N LEU A 308 -0.55 2.55 8.54
CA LEU A 308 0.76 2.25 7.95
C LEU A 308 1.90 2.94 8.72
N VAL A 309 1.67 4.21 9.07
CA VAL A 309 2.56 5.03 9.90
C VAL A 309 2.79 4.40 11.28
N GLY A 310 1.74 3.96 11.95
CA GLY A 310 1.87 3.28 13.24
C GLY A 310 2.53 1.90 13.11
N LEU A 311 2.23 1.16 12.04
CA LEU A 311 2.72 -0.21 11.87
C LEU A 311 4.22 -0.29 11.69
N ALA A 312 4.82 0.71 11.04
CA ALA A 312 6.26 0.80 10.98
C ALA A 312 6.91 0.93 12.38
N VAL A 313 6.19 1.42 13.41
CA VAL A 313 6.63 1.47 14.82
C VAL A 313 6.42 0.13 15.54
N PHE A 314 5.35 -0.59 15.18
CA PHE A 314 4.95 -1.85 15.80
C PHE A 314 5.89 -3.02 15.50
N ILE A 315 6.48 -3.04 14.30
CA ILE A 315 7.27 -4.17 13.83
C ILE A 315 8.73 -4.03 14.32
N ALA A 316 8.93 -4.10 15.64
CA ALA A 316 10.25 -4.20 16.24
C ALA A 316 10.91 -5.53 15.86
N GLY A 317 11.84 -5.49 14.89
CA GLY A 317 12.60 -6.64 14.41
C GLY A 317 12.68 -6.76 12.88
N TRP A 318 11.94 -5.92 12.15
CA TRP A 318 11.99 -5.84 10.70
C TRP A 318 12.63 -4.49 10.35
N THR A 319 13.34 -4.41 9.23
CA THR A 319 14.06 -3.20 8.80
C THR A 319 13.12 -1.98 8.80
N THR A 320 13.62 -0.77 9.10
CA THR A 320 12.81 0.46 9.04
C THR A 320 12.59 0.94 7.60
N GLY A 321 11.53 1.72 7.35
CA GLY A 321 11.25 2.32 6.04
C GLY A 321 10.54 1.41 5.03
N PRO A 322 10.40 1.85 3.77
CA PRO A 322 9.70 1.12 2.70
C PRO A 322 10.07 -0.37 2.56
N ILE A 323 11.36 -0.75 2.57
CA ILE A 323 11.79 -2.18 2.55
C ILE A 323 11.20 -2.98 3.71
N GLY A 324 11.14 -2.38 4.90
CA GLY A 324 10.50 -2.98 6.07
C GLY A 324 9.05 -3.36 5.81
N TRP A 325 8.31 -2.43 5.22
CA TRP A 325 6.91 -2.63 4.85
C TRP A 325 6.74 -3.68 3.77
N VAL A 326 7.55 -3.64 2.71
CA VAL A 326 7.56 -4.66 1.64
C VAL A 326 7.77 -6.05 2.22
N THR A 327 8.72 -6.15 3.15
CA THR A 327 8.98 -7.40 3.86
C THR A 327 7.74 -7.79 4.65
N ALA A 328 7.18 -6.90 5.48
CA ALA A 328 5.98 -7.16 6.31
C ALA A 328 4.81 -7.71 5.49
N CYS A 329 4.52 -7.06 4.36
CA CYS A 329 3.49 -7.49 3.43
C CYS A 329 3.73 -8.88 2.82
N ALA A 330 4.96 -9.42 2.86
CA ALA A 330 5.20 -10.81 2.46
C ALA A 330 4.48 -11.83 3.38
N GLN A 331 4.21 -11.47 4.65
CA GLN A 331 3.34 -12.22 5.57
C GLN A 331 1.87 -11.81 5.40
N LEU A 332 1.37 -11.88 4.16
CA LEU A 332 0.06 -11.33 3.72
C LEU A 332 -1.08 -11.56 4.73
N VAL A 333 -1.35 -12.82 5.10
CA VAL A 333 -2.51 -13.15 5.93
C VAL A 333 -2.39 -12.68 7.39
N GLY A 334 -1.17 -12.65 7.94
CA GLY A 334 -0.91 -12.14 9.28
C GLY A 334 -1.07 -10.62 9.33
N MET A 335 -0.55 -9.93 8.31
CA MET A 335 -0.68 -8.48 8.17
C MET A 335 -2.11 -8.02 7.95
N ILE A 336 -2.94 -8.78 7.20
CA ILE A 336 -4.38 -8.53 7.13
C ILE A 336 -5.02 -8.61 8.53
N GLY A 337 -4.64 -9.60 9.35
CA GLY A 337 -5.13 -9.70 10.73
C GLY A 337 -4.70 -8.51 11.60
N VAL A 338 -3.46 -8.05 11.46
CA VAL A 338 -2.98 -6.85 12.15
C VAL A 338 -3.75 -5.61 11.71
N LEU A 339 -3.92 -5.39 10.39
CA LEU A 339 -4.69 -4.27 9.83
C LEU A 339 -6.12 -4.28 10.37
N ALA A 340 -6.79 -5.44 10.35
CA ALA A 340 -8.14 -5.59 10.87
C ALA A 340 -8.28 -5.23 12.36
N GLY A 341 -7.21 -5.41 13.15
CA GLY A 341 -7.20 -5.00 14.55
C GLY A 341 -7.10 -3.48 14.75
N ILE A 342 -6.54 -2.76 13.78
CA ILE A 342 -6.21 -1.33 13.87
C ILE A 342 -7.23 -0.46 13.13
N THR A 343 -7.63 -0.86 11.92
CA THR A 343 -8.61 -0.19 11.05
C THR A 343 -10.01 -0.78 11.24
N SER A 344 -10.98 -0.29 10.46
CA SER A 344 -12.18 -1.07 10.18
C SER A 344 -11.80 -2.35 9.42
N THR A 345 -12.50 -3.43 9.73
CA THR A 345 -12.39 -4.75 9.09
C THR A 345 -12.73 -4.73 7.59
N SER A 346 -13.43 -3.71 7.10
CA SER A 346 -13.66 -3.44 5.67
C SER A 346 -12.41 -2.97 4.93
N TYR A 347 -11.37 -2.50 5.65
CA TYR A 347 -10.09 -2.04 5.08
C TYR A 347 -9.00 -3.11 5.00
N ALA A 348 -9.11 -4.15 5.82
CA ALA A 348 -8.15 -5.23 5.89
C ALA A 348 -8.39 -6.25 4.77
N THR A 349 -8.04 -5.88 3.54
CA THR A 349 -8.29 -6.68 2.34
C THR A 349 -7.00 -7.05 1.62
N ASN A 350 -7.08 -8.06 0.74
CA ASN A 350 -5.91 -8.54 0.00
C ASN A 350 -5.48 -7.53 -1.06
N GLN A 351 -6.44 -6.88 -1.72
CA GLN A 351 -6.18 -5.84 -2.70
C GLN A 351 -5.39 -4.68 -2.09
N ARG A 352 -5.90 -4.08 -1.00
CA ARG A 352 -5.27 -2.91 -0.37
C ARG A 352 -3.87 -3.23 0.17
N LEU A 353 -3.69 -4.39 0.80
CA LEU A 353 -2.35 -4.80 1.26
C LEU A 353 -1.38 -5.00 0.09
N THR A 354 -1.88 -5.54 -1.04
CA THR A 354 -1.06 -5.75 -2.24
C THR A 354 -0.66 -4.43 -2.89
N PHE A 355 -1.57 -3.49 -3.06
CA PHE A 355 -1.26 -2.16 -3.60
C PHE A 355 -0.35 -1.37 -2.66
N SER A 356 -0.61 -1.39 -1.35
CA SER A 356 0.26 -0.77 -0.34
C SER A 356 1.70 -1.32 -0.40
N LYS A 357 1.87 -2.63 -0.63
CA LYS A 357 3.18 -3.22 -0.88
C LYS A 357 3.83 -2.63 -2.14
N ARG A 358 3.10 -2.53 -3.25
CA ARG A 358 3.64 -1.99 -4.52
C ARG A 358 4.04 -0.52 -4.39
N THR A 359 3.21 0.29 -3.75
CA THR A 359 3.54 1.68 -3.41
C THR A 359 4.87 1.76 -2.67
N ALA A 360 5.10 0.90 -1.67
CA ALA A 360 6.38 0.91 -0.93
C ALA A 360 7.56 0.39 -1.77
N GLU A 361 7.37 -0.59 -2.64
CA GLU A 361 8.41 -1.04 -3.59
C GLU A 361 8.83 0.09 -4.53
N MET A 362 7.88 0.88 -5.03
CA MET A 362 8.16 2.00 -5.92
C MET A 362 8.82 3.16 -5.19
N LEU A 363 8.35 3.49 -3.99
CA LEU A 363 8.97 4.52 -3.14
C LEU A 363 10.42 4.14 -2.77
N GLU A 364 10.66 2.87 -2.41
CA GLU A 364 12.02 2.36 -2.19
C GLU A 364 12.91 2.55 -3.41
N SER A 365 12.39 2.22 -4.60
CA SER A 365 13.14 2.30 -5.85
C SER A 365 13.45 3.74 -6.22
N ALA A 366 12.51 4.67 -6.02
CA ALA A 366 12.72 6.10 -6.15
C ALA A 366 13.79 6.59 -5.17
N ARG A 367 13.72 6.16 -3.90
CA ARG A 367 14.71 6.51 -2.87
C ARG A 367 16.10 6.00 -3.23
N TYR A 368 16.22 4.73 -3.62
CA TYR A 368 17.50 4.15 -4.03
C TYR A 368 18.08 4.87 -5.26
N THR A 369 17.24 5.22 -6.23
CA THR A 369 17.63 5.97 -7.43
C THR A 369 18.10 7.38 -7.09
N ALA A 370 17.50 8.04 -6.10
CA ALA A 370 17.93 9.35 -5.63
C ALA A 370 19.23 9.29 -4.80
N LEU A 371 19.35 8.32 -3.89
CA LEU A 371 20.27 8.39 -2.74
C LEU A 371 21.39 7.38 -2.70
N SER A 372 21.35 6.31 -3.51
CA SER A 372 22.40 5.29 -3.44
C SER A 372 23.77 5.92 -3.72
N SER A 373 24.85 5.39 -3.14
CA SER A 373 26.21 5.83 -3.52
C SER A 373 26.56 5.50 -4.98
N THR A 374 25.70 4.71 -5.63
CA THR A 374 25.69 4.41 -7.05
C THR A 374 24.72 5.27 -7.84
N SER A 375 23.95 6.16 -7.21
CA SER A 375 23.05 7.09 -7.88
C SER A 375 23.90 8.02 -8.73
N LYS A 376 23.63 7.98 -10.02
CA LYS A 376 24.52 8.53 -11.04
C LYS A 376 24.08 9.95 -11.39
N TRP A 377 23.96 10.82 -10.41
CA TRP A 377 23.67 12.22 -10.69
C TRP A 377 24.97 13.00 -10.96
N GLU A 378 24.98 13.83 -11.99
CA GLU A 378 26.09 14.70 -12.37
C GLU A 378 25.71 16.17 -12.14
N ASN A 379 26.55 16.91 -11.41
CA ASN A 379 26.38 18.36 -11.21
C ASN A 379 24.97 18.74 -10.72
N VAL A 380 24.45 18.00 -9.75
CA VAL A 380 23.17 18.29 -9.09
C VAL A 380 23.40 18.84 -7.70
N ASP A 381 22.43 19.60 -7.21
CA ASP A 381 22.38 20.07 -5.84
C ASP A 381 21.48 19.17 -4.99
N TYR A 382 21.92 18.90 -3.76
CA TYR A 382 21.18 18.10 -2.79
C TYR A 382 20.79 18.95 -1.58
N ASP A 383 19.49 18.99 -1.31
CA ASP A 383 18.93 19.63 -0.13
C ASP A 383 18.22 18.60 0.75
N TYR A 384 18.30 18.81 2.07
CA TYR A 384 17.36 18.21 3.00
C TYR A 384 16.25 19.21 3.27
N VAL A 385 15.05 18.88 2.81
CA VAL A 385 13.87 19.71 3.02
C VAL A 385 12.98 19.08 4.08
N ARG A 386 12.27 19.92 4.81
CA ARG A 386 11.13 19.45 5.59
C ARG A 386 9.92 19.42 4.66
N GLY A 387 9.31 18.25 4.52
CA GLY A 387 7.99 18.14 3.92
C GLY A 387 6.94 18.82 4.78
N PHE A 388 5.78 19.01 4.18
CA PHE A 388 4.69 19.82 4.68
C PHE A 388 3.82 19.10 5.71
#